data_AF-A0A1M2VRI6-F1
#
_entry.id   AF-A0A1M2VRI6-F1
#
_cell.length_a   1.000
_cell.length_b   1.000
_cell.length_c   1.000
_cell.angle_alpha   90.00
_cell.angle_beta   90.00
_cell.angle_gamma   90.00
#
_symmetry.space_group_name_H-M   'P 1'
#
loop_
_entity.id
_entity.type
_entity.pdbx_description
1 polymer ?
#
loop_
_entity_poly.entity_id
_entity_poly.type
_entity_poly.pdbx_seq_one_letter_code
_entity_poly.pdbx_strand_id
1 'polypeptide(L)'
;MVSLNSIEERDVSGGKGSTAHFVWRCGLCKRESSAKFEPGEKPKPYSADANGQFLPFLTLDCRGLEFIGFDPRGIWKCVGAESGTVFSEVDLEEGEWVDYDEKSSLPVGVSNFESQWARA
;
A
#
# COMPACT_ATOMS: atom_id res chain seq x y z
N MET A 1 -15.15 2.13 -2.45
CA MET A 1 -13.68 2.00 -2.41
C MET A 1 -13.09 2.87 -3.50
N VAL A 2 -11.96 3.51 -3.24
CA VAL A 2 -11.23 4.31 -4.24
C VAL A 2 -9.92 3.61 -4.57
N SER A 3 -9.55 3.56 -5.83
CA SER A 3 -8.28 2.98 -6.29
C SER A 3 -7.32 4.09 -6.67
N LEU A 4 -6.05 3.89 -6.35
CA LEU A 4 -4.97 4.83 -6.57
C LEU A 4 -3.74 4.06 -7.04
N ASN A 5 -3.05 4.57 -8.07
CA ASN A 5 -1.80 4.02 -8.58
C ASN A 5 -0.76 5.13 -8.75
N SER A 6 0.53 4.77 -8.74
CA SER A 6 1.65 5.72 -8.84
C SER A 6 2.11 6.01 -10.26
N ILE A 7 1.25 5.75 -11.26
CA ILE A 7 1.60 5.83 -12.68
C ILE A 7 0.75 6.91 -13.36
N GLU A 8 -0.56 6.84 -13.17
CA GLU A 8 -1.51 7.75 -13.77
C GLU A 8 -1.56 9.06 -12.97
N GLU A 9 -1.37 10.16 -13.68
CA GLU A 9 -1.53 11.50 -13.13
C GLU A 9 -2.73 12.21 -13.78
N ARG A 10 -3.38 13.08 -13.02
CA ARG A 10 -4.53 13.89 -13.44
C ARG A 10 -4.29 15.34 -13.05
N ASP A 11 -4.81 16.26 -13.85
CA ASP A 11 -4.73 17.70 -13.59
C ASP A 11 -5.48 18.09 -12.31
N VAL A 12 -4.86 18.94 -11.52
CA VAL A 12 -5.44 19.56 -10.32
C VAL A 12 -5.88 20.98 -10.68
N SER A 13 -7.10 21.35 -10.30
CA SER A 13 -7.65 22.68 -10.53
C SER A 13 -6.85 23.75 -9.79
N GLY A 14 -6.61 24.89 -10.44
CA GLY A 14 -6.04 26.08 -9.81
C GLY A 14 -4.51 26.16 -9.75
N GLY A 15 -3.79 25.10 -10.12
CA GLY A 15 -2.34 25.12 -10.32
C GLY A 15 -1.99 25.11 -11.81
N LYS A 16 -1.10 25.99 -12.27
CA LYS A 16 -0.61 25.91 -13.66
C LYS A 16 0.22 24.64 -13.85
N GLY A 17 -0.35 23.64 -14.51
CA GLY A 17 0.31 22.36 -14.82
C GLY A 17 0.53 21.45 -13.60
N SER A 18 -0.24 21.63 -12.52
CA SER A 18 -0.13 20.77 -11.34
C SER A 18 -0.92 19.48 -11.54
N THR A 19 -0.27 18.35 -11.27
CA THR A 19 -0.86 17.02 -11.42
C THR A 19 -0.78 16.21 -10.12
N ALA A 20 -1.72 15.29 -9.93
CA ALA A 20 -1.74 14.35 -8.81
C ALA A 20 -2.21 12.97 -9.26
N HIS A 21 -1.89 11.94 -8.47
CA HIS A 21 -2.25 10.55 -8.76
C HIS A 21 -3.72 10.25 -8.43
N PHE A 22 -4.27 11.00 -7.47
CA PHE A 22 -5.68 11.00 -7.12
C PHE A 22 -6.20 12.43 -7.12
N VAL A 23 -7.33 12.64 -7.79
CA VAL A 23 -8.09 13.90 -7.74
C VAL A 23 -9.55 13.55 -7.54
N TRP A 24 -10.16 14.11 -6.51
CA TRP A 24 -11.55 13.86 -6.15
C TRP A 24 -12.25 15.16 -5.78
N ARG A 25 -13.48 15.32 -6.27
CA ARG A 25 -14.34 16.45 -5.92
C ARG A 25 -15.49 15.94 -5.06
N CYS A 26 -15.62 16.48 -3.86
CA CYS A 26 -16.71 16.12 -2.95
C CYS A 26 -18.08 16.45 -3.58
N GLY A 27 -18.96 15.45 -3.68
CA GLY A 27 -20.29 15.63 -4.26
C GLY A 27 -21.16 16.65 -3.49
N LEU A 28 -20.90 16.83 -2.20
CA LEU A 28 -21.65 17.73 -1.32
C LEU A 28 -21.08 19.17 -1.32
N CYS A 29 -19.84 19.35 -0.82
CA CYS A 29 -19.26 20.69 -0.66
C CYS A 29 -18.53 21.22 -1.89
N LYS A 30 -18.44 20.42 -2.96
CA LYS A 30 -17.77 20.73 -4.24
C LYS A 30 -16.28 21.07 -4.14
N ARG A 31 -15.66 20.94 -2.96
CA ARG A 31 -14.21 21.09 -2.79
C ARG A 31 -13.48 19.97 -3.50
N GLU A 32 -12.37 20.32 -4.11
CA GLU A 32 -11.44 19.39 -4.74
C GLU A 32 -10.33 19.03 -3.75
N SER A 33 -10.01 17.75 -3.72
CA SER A 33 -8.97 17.15 -2.88
C SER A 33 -8.08 16.28 -3.76
N SER A 34 -6.83 16.11 -3.38
CA SER A 34 -5.87 15.32 -4.15
C SER A 34 -4.92 14.53 -3.26
N ALA A 35 -4.33 13.47 -3.82
CA ALA A 35 -3.25 12.72 -3.22
C ALA A 35 -2.16 12.43 -4.28
N LYS A 36 -0.89 12.54 -3.90
CA LYS A 36 0.25 12.30 -4.79
C LYS A 36 1.30 11.44 -4.11
N PHE A 37 1.76 10.38 -4.78
CA PHE A 37 2.99 9.68 -4.39
C PHE A 37 4.20 10.60 -4.55
N GLU A 38 5.15 10.49 -3.62
CA GLU A 38 6.44 11.15 -3.77
C GLU A 38 7.20 10.55 -4.97
N PRO A 39 7.76 11.38 -5.88
CA PRO A 39 8.48 10.88 -7.03
C PRO A 39 9.65 9.97 -6.63
N GLY A 40 9.62 8.72 -7.10
CA GLY A 40 10.68 7.74 -6.83
C GLY A 40 10.52 6.98 -5.52
N GLU A 41 9.61 7.37 -4.63
CA GLU A 41 9.27 6.59 -3.43
C GLU A 41 8.54 5.31 -3.88
N LYS A 42 9.02 4.15 -3.44
CA LYS A 42 8.38 2.86 -3.66
C LYS A 42 7.86 2.32 -2.33
N PRO A 43 6.80 1.50 -2.33
CA PRO A 43 6.38 0.81 -1.13
C PRO A 43 7.56 0.02 -0.52
N LYS A 44 7.77 0.22 0.78
CA LYS A 44 8.87 -0.39 1.54
C LYS A 44 8.51 -1.84 1.87
N PRO A 45 9.45 -2.78 1.77
CA PRO A 45 9.19 -4.16 2.16
C PRO A 45 8.93 -4.25 3.68
N TYR A 46 8.06 -5.17 4.08
CA TYR A 46 7.87 -5.54 5.48
C TYR A 46 8.76 -6.75 5.79
N SER A 47 9.65 -6.64 6.78
CA SER A 47 10.56 -7.73 7.18
C SER A 47 10.06 -8.47 8.41
N ALA A 48 10.46 -9.74 8.53
CA ALA A 48 10.12 -10.58 9.67
C ALA A 48 10.66 -10.04 11.01
N ASP A 49 11.74 -9.24 10.99
CA ASP A 49 12.31 -8.62 12.20
C ASP A 49 11.33 -7.65 12.89
N ALA A 50 10.37 -7.11 12.14
CA ALA A 50 9.37 -6.18 12.64
C ALA A 50 8.02 -6.84 12.91
N ASN A 51 7.96 -8.17 12.95
CA ASN A 51 6.72 -8.92 13.16
C ASN A 51 5.94 -8.41 14.38
N GLY A 52 4.64 -8.18 14.21
CA GLY A 52 3.76 -7.63 15.25
C GLY A 52 3.93 -6.13 15.50
N GLN A 53 4.70 -5.42 14.67
CA GLN A 53 4.86 -3.96 14.73
C GLN A 53 4.40 -3.31 13.43
N PHE A 54 3.95 -2.06 13.55
CA PHE A 54 3.70 -1.20 12.40
C PHE A 54 5.02 -0.62 11.87
N LEU A 55 5.21 -0.73 10.55
CA LEU A 55 6.33 -0.11 9.85
C LEU A 55 5.84 0.91 8.81
N PRO A 56 6.63 1.96 8.51
CA PRO A 56 6.36 2.83 7.37
C PRO A 56 6.37 2.03 6.07
N PHE A 57 5.22 1.96 5.40
CA PHE A 57 5.06 1.24 4.13
C PHE A 57 5.14 2.18 2.93
N LEU A 58 4.37 3.27 2.92
CA LEU A 58 4.37 4.27 1.87
C LEU A 58 3.96 5.65 2.41
N THR A 59 4.28 6.71 1.67
CA THR A 59 3.93 8.10 1.99
C THR A 59 3.17 8.74 0.84
N LEU A 60 2.16 9.57 1.15
CA LEU A 60 1.37 10.33 0.18
C LEU A 60 1.27 11.80 0.60
N ASP A 61 1.55 12.73 -0.33
CA ASP A 61 1.18 14.15 -0.17
C ASP A 61 -0.34 14.27 -0.38
N CYS A 62 -1.07 14.54 0.70
CA CYS A 62 -2.53 14.63 0.69
C CYS A 62 -2.99 16.08 0.89
N ARG A 63 -3.90 16.55 0.04
CA ARG A 63 -4.49 17.90 0.09
C ARG A 63 -6.00 17.80 0.19
N GLY A 64 -6.56 18.22 1.32
CA GLY A 64 -8.01 18.27 1.54
C GLY A 64 -8.66 16.90 1.72
N LEU A 65 -7.89 15.85 1.97
CA LEU A 65 -8.36 14.50 2.30
C LEU A 65 -7.36 13.80 3.24
N GLU A 66 -7.83 12.73 3.87
CA GLU A 66 -7.00 11.74 4.57
C GLU A 66 -7.51 10.34 4.25
N PHE A 67 -6.62 9.36 4.17
CA PHE A 67 -6.98 7.96 4.02
C PHE A 67 -7.21 7.34 5.40
N ILE A 68 -8.22 6.49 5.51
CA ILE A 68 -8.63 5.86 6.79
C ILE A 68 -8.43 4.35 6.82
N GLY A 69 -7.91 3.77 5.75
CA GLY A 69 -7.67 2.34 5.63
C GLY A 69 -6.88 2.01 4.37
N PHE A 70 -6.43 0.77 4.28
CA PHE A 70 -5.72 0.23 3.14
C PHE A 70 -6.23 -1.18 2.87
N ASP A 71 -6.62 -1.44 1.62
CA ASP A 71 -7.01 -2.77 1.14
C ASP A 71 -5.80 -3.36 0.42
N PRO A 72 -5.20 -4.47 0.91
CA PRO A 72 -4.05 -5.10 0.30
C PRO A 72 -4.41 -5.94 -0.93
N ARG A 73 -5.62 -5.83 -1.50
CA ARG A 73 -6.01 -6.55 -2.73
C ARG A 73 -4.92 -6.51 -3.80
N GLY A 74 -4.66 -7.67 -4.37
CA GLY A 74 -3.70 -7.87 -5.45
C GLY A 74 -2.71 -8.96 -5.10
N ILE A 75 -1.74 -9.15 -5.99
CA ILE A 75 -0.73 -10.18 -5.84
C ILE A 75 0.56 -9.59 -5.26
N TRP A 76 0.99 -10.15 -4.14
CA TRP A 76 2.20 -9.78 -3.44
C TRP A 76 3.31 -10.80 -3.67
N LYS A 77 4.52 -10.36 -3.36
CA LYS A 77 5.71 -11.20 -3.35
C LYS A 77 6.29 -11.26 -1.94
N CYS A 78 6.49 -12.47 -1.44
CA CYS A 78 7.21 -12.75 -0.20
C CYS A 78 8.48 -13.56 -0.48
N VAL A 79 9.37 -13.59 0.50
CA VAL A 79 10.60 -14.40 0.49
C VAL A 79 10.70 -15.13 1.82
N GLY A 80 10.90 -16.45 1.77
CA GLY A 80 11.12 -17.27 2.95
C GLY A 80 12.31 -16.77 3.76
N ALA A 81 12.10 -16.55 5.06
CA ALA A 81 13.06 -15.85 5.92
C ALA A 81 14.43 -16.54 5.99
N GLU A 82 14.45 -17.87 6.00
CA GLU A 82 15.69 -18.66 6.10
C GLU A 82 16.14 -19.24 4.75
N SER A 83 15.21 -19.69 3.92
CA SER A 83 15.51 -20.41 2.68
C SER A 83 15.75 -19.52 1.46
N GLY A 84 15.27 -18.27 1.50
CA GLY A 84 15.22 -17.39 0.34
C GLY A 84 14.24 -17.85 -0.76
N THR A 85 13.36 -18.83 -0.50
CA THR A 85 12.31 -19.26 -1.44
C THR A 85 11.42 -18.07 -1.78
N VAL A 86 11.19 -17.83 -3.07
CA VAL A 86 10.35 -16.73 -3.55
C VAL A 86 8.93 -17.23 -3.73
N PHE A 87 7.98 -16.55 -3.07
CA PHE A 87 6.55 -16.75 -3.26
C PHE A 87 6.02 -15.55 -4.03
N SER A 88 5.63 -15.73 -5.30
CA SER A 88 5.21 -14.64 -6.21
C SER A 88 3.70 -14.44 -6.31
N GLU A 89 2.93 -15.32 -5.69
CA GLU A 89 1.46 -15.36 -5.77
C GLU A 89 0.83 -15.29 -4.36
N VAL A 90 1.24 -14.29 -3.58
CA VAL A 90 0.73 -14.09 -2.22
C VAL A 90 -0.50 -13.20 -2.27
N ASP A 91 -1.67 -13.75 -1.95
CA ASP A 91 -2.93 -13.02 -1.85
C ASP A 91 -3.26 -12.73 -0.38
N LEU A 92 -3.59 -11.47 -0.07
CA LEU A 92 -3.90 -10.99 1.29
C LEU A 92 -5.31 -10.41 1.40
N GLU A 93 -6.21 -10.68 0.44
CA GLU A 93 -7.59 -10.15 0.46
C GLU A 93 -8.35 -10.51 1.75
N GLU A 94 -8.11 -11.70 2.31
CA GLU A 94 -8.72 -12.14 3.59
C GLU A 94 -7.90 -11.75 4.82
N GLY A 95 -6.81 -11.00 4.64
CA GLY A 95 -5.89 -10.60 5.72
C GLY A 95 -4.98 -11.72 6.21
N GLU A 96 -4.98 -12.87 5.52
CA GLU A 96 -4.15 -14.02 5.80
C GLU A 96 -3.69 -14.73 4.52
N TRP A 97 -2.55 -15.40 4.60
CA TRP A 97 -1.99 -16.26 3.57
C TRP A 97 -1.14 -17.33 4.23
N VAL A 98 -1.25 -18.57 3.74
CA VAL A 98 -0.46 -19.70 4.22
C VAL A 98 0.03 -20.53 3.05
N ASP A 99 1.26 -21.04 3.17
CA ASP A 99 1.87 -21.93 2.19
C ASP A 99 2.94 -22.79 2.88
N TYR A 100 3.67 -23.60 2.10
CA TYR A 100 4.71 -24.47 2.60
C TYR A 100 6.03 -24.24 1.85
N ASP A 101 7.10 -24.02 2.59
CA ASP A 101 8.43 -23.83 2.03
C ASP A 101 9.20 -25.15 1.99
N GLU A 102 9.19 -25.80 0.82
CA GLU A 102 9.87 -27.09 0.60
C GLU A 102 11.36 -27.05 0.96
N LYS A 103 12.05 -25.91 0.78
CA LYS A 103 13.49 -25.82 1.05
C LYS A 103 13.83 -25.85 2.53
N SER A 104 12.99 -25.21 3.36
CA SER A 104 13.15 -25.24 4.82
C SER A 104 12.36 -26.38 5.48
N SER A 105 11.44 -27.01 4.75
CA SER A 105 10.49 -28.01 5.28
C SER A 105 9.66 -27.45 6.45
N LEU A 106 9.20 -26.20 6.31
CA LEU A 106 8.42 -25.50 7.32
C LEU A 106 7.19 -24.80 6.69
N PRO A 107 6.07 -24.68 7.42
CA PRO A 107 4.97 -23.84 7.01
C PRO A 107 5.38 -22.36 7.05
N VAL A 108 4.89 -21.58 6.10
CA VAL A 108 5.08 -20.14 6.02
C VAL A 108 3.73 -19.44 5.92
N GLY A 109 3.66 -18.18 6.34
CA GLY A 109 2.42 -17.43 6.22
C GLY A 109 2.50 -15.99 6.69
N VAL A 110 1.47 -15.24 6.32
CA VAL A 110 1.15 -13.90 6.80
C VAL A 110 -0.22 -14.01 7.46
N SER A 111 -0.40 -13.42 8.64
CA SER A 111 -1.69 -13.47 9.35
C SER A 111 -1.91 -12.17 10.09
N ASN A 112 -3.18 -11.89 10.43
CA ASN A 112 -3.59 -10.69 11.16
C ASN A 112 -3.10 -9.40 10.49
N PHE A 113 -3.31 -9.28 9.16
CA PHE A 113 -2.94 -8.08 8.44
C PHE A 113 -3.64 -6.85 9.03
N GLU A 114 -2.85 -5.85 9.42
CA GLU A 114 -3.34 -4.57 9.90
C GLU A 114 -2.64 -3.42 9.18
N SER A 115 -3.34 -2.30 9.04
CA SER A 115 -2.80 -1.07 8.46
C SER A 115 -3.28 0.15 9.24
N GLN A 116 -2.44 1.18 9.31
CA GLN A 116 -2.83 2.47 9.85
C GLN A 116 -2.19 3.60 9.04
N TRP A 117 -2.89 4.72 8.98
CA TRP A 117 -2.37 5.97 8.45
C TRP A 117 -1.98 6.89 9.59
N ALA A 118 -0.72 7.34 9.58
CA ALA A 118 -0.21 8.34 10.52
C ALA A 118 0.24 9.58 9.74
N ARG A 119 0.16 10.75 10.38
CA ARG A 119 0.79 11.96 9.83
C ARG A 119 2.30 11.83 10.00
N ALA A 120 3.03 12.04 8.92
CA ALA A 120 4.49 12.13 8.94
C ALA A 120 4.96 13.35 9.74
#